data_AF-A1DJ61-F1
#
_entry.id   AF-A1DJ61-F1
#
_cell.length_a   1.000
_cell.length_b   1.000
_cell.length_c   1.000
_cell.angle_alpha   90.00
_cell.angle_beta   90.00
_cell.angle_gamma   90.00
#
_symmetry.space_group_name_H-M   'P 1'
#
loop_
_entity.id
_entity.type
_entity.pdbx_description
1 polymer ?
#
loop_
_entity_poly.entity_id
_entity_poly.type
_entity_poly.pdbx_seq_one_letter_code
_entity_poly.pdbx_strand_id
1 'polypeptide(L)'
;MDSYSPELQQRIRDLANYPMDKNEVYEVWTEILKFHFPISQTDRPGNNEYVIQATPSTVFPFVQLSVTTRLGTFETTRFLFLHCRSSPRQTQGPPSRRGEDRLRLQLTEALTAIPIHDGLEIHGAITFGPHIRFYRLMANGIFGCCLWDGRDSLHVLHDHCFIAQHLEEIKSDWLSVYVPEY
;
A
#
# COMPACT_ATOMS: atom_id res chain seq x y z
N MET A 1 -8.11 -12.11 8.77
CA MET A 1 -8.75 -11.00 9.51
C MET A 1 -8.79 -11.25 11.02
N ASP A 2 -8.84 -12.50 11.49
CA ASP A 2 -9.00 -12.82 12.93
C ASP A 2 -7.87 -12.30 13.82
N SER A 3 -6.73 -11.92 13.23
CA SER A 3 -5.58 -11.30 13.91
C SER A 3 -5.73 -9.80 14.15
N TYR A 4 -6.70 -9.13 13.51
CA TYR A 4 -6.94 -7.71 13.70
C TYR A 4 -7.75 -7.46 14.98
N SER A 5 -7.62 -6.26 15.56
CA SER A 5 -8.47 -5.87 16.68
C SER A 5 -9.95 -5.87 16.25
N PRO A 6 -10.90 -6.13 17.17
CA PRO A 6 -12.33 -6.11 16.87
C PRO A 6 -12.78 -4.80 16.20
N GLU A 7 -12.18 -3.68 16.58
CA GLU A 7 -12.46 -2.36 16.02
C GLU A 7 -12.02 -2.30 14.55
N LEU A 8 -10.81 -2.75 14.22
CA LEU A 8 -10.32 -2.77 12.84
C LEU A 8 -11.14 -3.73 11.98
N GLN A 9 -11.52 -4.90 12.51
CA GLN A 9 -12.42 -5.82 11.81
C GLN A 9 -13.77 -5.15 11.49
N GLN A 10 -14.34 -4.42 12.45
CA GLN A 10 -15.60 -3.72 12.23
C GLN A 10 -15.45 -2.62 11.17
N ARG A 11 -14.39 -1.81 11.24
CA ARG A 11 -14.13 -0.77 10.24
C ARG A 11 -13.95 -1.32 8.82
N ILE A 12 -13.34 -2.50 8.67
CA ILE A 12 -13.22 -3.19 7.37
C ILE A 12 -14.59 -3.66 6.88
N ARG A 13 -15.44 -4.19 7.77
CA ARG A 13 -16.83 -4.52 7.42
C ARG A 13 -17.62 -3.28 7.04
N ASP A 14 -17.41 -2.16 7.72
CA ASP A 14 -18.09 -0.91 7.40
C ASP A 14 -17.64 -0.39 6.02
N LEU A 15 -16.33 -0.44 5.73
CA LEU A 15 -15.79 -0.12 4.40
C LEU A 15 -16.36 -1.03 3.30
N ALA A 16 -16.62 -2.30 3.62
CA ALA A 16 -17.22 -3.26 2.71
C ALA A 16 -18.69 -2.97 2.39
N ASN A 17 -19.46 -2.49 3.38
CA ASN A 17 -20.91 -2.41 3.31
C ASN A 17 -21.45 -1.00 3.10
N TYR A 18 -20.68 0.04 3.43
CA TYR A 18 -21.13 1.42 3.43
C TYR A 18 -20.20 2.33 2.63
N PRO A 19 -20.74 3.35 1.93
CA PRO A 19 -19.92 4.37 1.30
C PRO A 19 -19.15 5.18 2.37
N MET A 20 -17.82 5.19 2.25
CA MET A 20 -16.90 6.00 3.03
C MET A 20 -16.25 7.09 2.18
N ASP A 21 -15.96 8.25 2.77
CA ASP A 21 -15.15 9.26 2.11
C ASP A 21 -13.65 8.90 2.11
N LYS A 22 -12.85 9.64 1.33
CA LYS A 22 -11.41 9.37 1.17
C LYS A 22 -10.62 9.41 2.48
N ASN A 23 -11.05 10.18 3.47
CA ASN A 23 -10.41 10.29 4.78
C ASN A 23 -10.77 9.06 5.62
N GLU A 24 -12.04 8.65 5.62
CA GLU A 24 -12.46 7.42 6.30
C GLU A 24 -11.75 6.18 5.72
N VAL A 25 -11.68 6.08 4.38
CA VAL A 25 -10.93 5.02 3.69
C VAL A 25 -9.45 5.07 4.06
N TYR A 26 -8.85 6.27 4.08
CA TYR A 26 -7.47 6.49 4.50
C TYR A 26 -7.21 5.98 5.91
N GLU A 27 -8.10 6.25 6.87
CA GLU A 27 -7.92 5.82 8.25
C GLU A 27 -7.98 4.30 8.38
N VAL A 28 -8.93 3.63 7.70
CA VAL A 28 -9.00 2.15 7.71
C VAL A 28 -7.71 1.56 7.16
N TRP A 29 -7.25 2.05 6.00
CA TRP A 29 -6.02 1.55 5.39
C TRP A 29 -4.76 1.91 6.17
N THR A 30 -4.75 3.03 6.90
CA THR A 30 -3.65 3.36 7.81
C THR A 30 -3.52 2.31 8.90
N GLU A 31 -4.63 1.87 9.51
CA GLU A 31 -4.61 0.85 10.55
C GLU A 31 -4.26 -0.54 10.01
N ILE A 32 -4.74 -0.90 8.81
CA ILE A 32 -4.30 -2.12 8.10
C ILE A 32 -2.79 -2.09 7.89
N LEU A 33 -2.25 -1.00 7.34
CA LEU A 33 -0.82 -0.89 7.08
C LEU A 33 -0.01 -0.89 8.37
N LYS A 34 -0.45 -0.24 9.46
CA LYS A 34 0.24 -0.29 10.76
C LYS A 34 0.31 -1.71 11.33
N PHE A 35 -0.69 -2.54 11.07
CA PHE A 35 -0.67 -3.93 11.48
C PHE A 35 0.43 -4.72 10.76
N HIS A 36 0.53 -4.58 9.44
CA HIS A 36 1.51 -5.31 8.62
C HIS A 36 2.93 -4.73 8.71
N PHE A 37 3.03 -3.40 8.80
CA PHE A 37 4.26 -2.63 8.88
C PHE A 37 4.33 -1.93 10.25
N PRO A 38 4.63 -2.67 11.34
CA PRO A 38 4.56 -2.16 12.69
C PRO A 38 5.53 -0.98 12.90
N ILE A 39 4.96 0.13 13.35
CA ILE A 39 5.70 1.33 13.75
C ILE A 39 5.99 1.18 15.25
N SER A 40 7.22 0.91 15.64
CA SER A 40 7.57 0.78 17.06
C SER A 40 7.29 2.08 17.84
N GLN A 41 6.62 1.96 18.99
CA GLN A 41 6.16 3.08 19.83
C GLN A 41 7.17 3.52 20.90
N THR A 42 8.37 2.93 20.95
CA THR A 42 9.37 3.22 21.97
C THR A 42 10.43 4.17 21.44
N ASP A 43 10.73 5.25 22.18
CA ASP A 43 11.85 6.20 21.97
C ASP A 43 13.26 5.56 22.07
N ARG A 44 13.37 4.23 21.97
CA ARG A 44 14.66 3.55 21.83
C ARG A 44 15.04 3.52 20.35
N PRO A 45 16.16 4.14 19.95
CA PRO A 45 16.58 4.30 18.55
C PRO A 45 17.12 3.00 17.90
N GLY A 46 16.45 1.86 18.12
CA GLY A 46 16.90 0.54 17.66
C GLY A 46 15.96 -0.19 16.69
N ASN A 47 14.63 -0.09 16.83
CA ASN A 47 13.71 -1.08 16.23
C ASN A 47 12.45 -0.50 15.54
N ASN A 48 12.48 0.74 15.05
CA ASN A 48 11.37 1.28 14.25
C ASN A 48 11.63 0.95 12.77
N GLU A 49 11.16 -0.21 12.31
CA GLU A 49 11.42 -0.64 10.92
C GLU A 49 10.73 0.25 9.88
N TYR A 50 9.51 0.74 10.16
CA TYR A 50 8.67 1.41 9.16
C TYR A 50 8.13 2.78 9.60
N VAL A 51 7.80 3.62 8.60
CA VAL A 51 6.99 4.83 8.74
C VAL A 51 5.87 4.78 7.73
N ILE A 52 4.68 5.17 8.16
CA ILE A 52 3.54 5.40 7.28
C ILE A 52 3.30 6.92 7.22
N GLN A 53 3.39 7.49 6.02
CA GLN A 53 3.15 8.90 5.78
C GLN A 53 1.86 9.09 5.00
N ALA A 54 1.05 10.07 5.41
CA ALA A 54 -0.14 10.51 4.69
C ALA A 54 0.18 11.82 3.95
N THR A 55 -0.21 11.92 2.69
CA THR A 55 -0.06 13.14 1.89
C THR A 55 -1.36 13.39 1.11
N PRO A 56 -2.12 14.44 1.45
CA PRO A 56 -3.28 14.83 0.67
C PRO A 56 -2.87 15.20 -0.76
N SER A 57 -3.58 14.69 -1.77
CA SER A 57 -3.38 15.14 -3.14
C SER A 57 -4.20 16.40 -3.40
N THR A 58 -3.53 17.44 -3.89
CA THR A 58 -4.16 18.72 -4.26
C THR A 58 -4.75 18.69 -5.67
N VAL A 59 -4.28 17.77 -6.52
CA VAL A 59 -4.66 17.68 -7.94
C VAL A 59 -5.73 16.62 -8.17
N PHE A 60 -5.78 15.58 -7.32
CA PHE A 60 -6.70 14.46 -7.46
C PHE A 60 -7.44 14.21 -6.14
N PRO A 61 -8.69 13.69 -6.18
CA PRO A 61 -9.50 13.50 -4.99
C PRO A 61 -9.11 12.21 -4.23
N PHE A 62 -7.85 12.11 -3.80
CA PHE A 62 -7.34 11.00 -2.98
C PHE A 62 -6.45 11.50 -1.84
N VAL A 63 -6.31 10.66 -0.81
CA VAL A 63 -5.24 10.75 0.18
C VAL A 63 -4.20 9.70 -0.18
N GLN A 64 -2.94 10.08 -0.30
CA GLN A 64 -1.86 9.13 -0.52
C GLN A 64 -1.35 8.63 0.83
N LEU A 65 -1.24 7.33 0.96
CA LEU A 65 -0.42 6.67 1.96
C LEU A 65 0.88 6.21 1.32
N SER A 66 1.99 6.29 2.05
CA SER A 66 3.23 5.64 1.65
C SER A 66 3.92 4.98 2.84
N VAL A 67 4.50 3.81 2.61
CA VAL A 67 5.33 3.11 3.59
C VAL A 67 6.79 3.29 3.22
N THR A 68 7.59 3.70 4.21
CA THR A 68 9.05 3.74 4.11
C THR A 68 9.68 2.85 5.16
N THR A 69 10.90 2.40 4.89
CA THR A 69 11.78 1.83 5.92
C THR A 69 12.58 2.92 6.66
N ARG A 70 13.00 2.66 7.89
CA ARG A 70 14.04 3.45 8.58
C ARG A 70 15.33 2.66 8.82
N LEU A 71 15.46 1.50 8.22
CA LEU A 71 16.62 0.63 8.41
C LEU A 71 17.39 0.44 7.10
N GLY A 72 18.69 0.17 7.25
CA GLY A 72 19.61 -0.21 6.18
C GLY A 72 19.94 0.88 5.15
N THR A 73 20.49 0.44 4.01
CA THR A 73 21.06 1.30 2.94
C THR A 73 20.04 2.20 2.25
N PHE A 74 18.75 1.89 2.38
CA PHE A 74 17.64 2.60 1.72
C PHE A 74 16.73 3.31 2.73
N GLU A 75 17.30 3.79 3.83
CA GLU A 75 16.59 4.58 4.84
C GLU A 75 15.71 5.66 4.18
N THR A 76 14.45 5.76 4.59
CA THR A 76 13.42 6.68 4.06
C THR A 76 12.89 6.40 2.65
N THR A 77 13.35 5.32 2.01
CA THR A 77 12.83 4.92 0.69
C THR A 77 11.38 4.47 0.78
N ARG A 78 10.53 5.07 -0.07
CA ARG A 78 9.12 4.69 -0.21
C ARG A 78 9.01 3.49 -1.12
N PHE A 79 8.57 2.37 -0.57
CA PHE A 79 8.45 1.12 -1.33
C PHE A 79 7.01 0.69 -1.59
N LEU A 80 6.05 1.26 -0.85
CA LEU A 80 4.63 1.04 -1.07
C LEU A 80 3.89 2.37 -1.09
N PHE A 81 3.07 2.58 -2.10
CA PHE A 81 2.17 3.71 -2.24
C PHE A 81 0.72 3.23 -2.29
N LEU A 82 -0.20 3.92 -1.64
CA LEU A 82 -1.62 3.60 -1.66
C LEU A 82 -2.45 4.87 -1.87
N HIS A 83 -3.26 4.90 -2.92
CA HIS A 83 -4.19 6.00 -3.20
C HIS A 83 -5.55 5.68 -2.60
N CYS A 84 -5.86 6.28 -1.45
CA CYS A 84 -7.14 6.18 -0.77
C CYS A 84 -8.14 7.14 -1.41
N ARG A 85 -9.15 6.59 -2.08
CA ARG A 85 -10.23 7.33 -2.75
C ARG A 85 -11.53 7.09 -2.01
N SER A 86 -12.45 8.06 -2.06
CA SER A 86 -13.80 7.87 -1.53
C SER A 86 -14.46 6.67 -2.20
N SER A 87 -15.14 5.85 -1.41
CA SER A 87 -16.12 4.90 -1.92
C SER A 87 -17.23 5.69 -2.63
N PRO A 88 -17.48 5.43 -3.91
CA PRO A 88 -18.54 6.12 -4.61
C PRO A 88 -19.90 5.75 -4.03
N ARG A 89 -20.87 6.68 -4.06
CA ARG A 89 -22.27 6.42 -3.65
C ARG A 89 -22.99 5.40 -4.56
N GLN A 90 -22.46 5.17 -5.76
CA GLN A 90 -22.85 4.12 -6.69
C GLN A 90 -21.57 3.51 -7.25
N THR A 91 -21.38 2.21 -7.09
CA THR A 91 -20.26 1.39 -7.57
C THR A 91 -19.54 2.01 -8.76
N GLN A 92 -18.45 2.76 -8.53
CA GLN A 92 -17.57 3.09 -9.65
C GLN A 92 -16.79 1.84 -10.02
N GLY A 93 -16.59 1.71 -11.32
CA GLY A 93 -15.70 0.72 -11.88
C GLY A 93 -14.24 0.92 -11.47
N PRO A 94 -13.33 0.17 -12.10
CA PRO A 94 -11.93 0.15 -11.72
C PRO A 94 -11.26 1.53 -11.77
N PRO A 95 -10.05 1.66 -11.18
CA PRO A 95 -9.28 2.89 -11.21
C PRO A 95 -9.27 3.56 -12.58
N SER A 96 -9.47 4.88 -12.61
CA SER A 96 -9.37 5.62 -13.87
C SER A 96 -7.94 5.60 -14.39
N ARG A 97 -7.77 5.56 -15.72
CA ARG A 97 -6.45 5.64 -16.37
C ARG A 97 -5.57 6.78 -15.83
N ARG A 98 -6.16 7.96 -15.57
CA ARG A 98 -5.46 9.09 -14.95
C ARG A 98 -4.93 8.80 -13.54
N GLY A 99 -5.66 8.01 -12.76
CA GLY A 99 -5.21 7.55 -11.44
C GLY A 99 -4.04 6.59 -11.55
N GLU A 100 -4.10 5.66 -12.50
CA GLU A 100 -3.01 4.72 -12.79
C GLU A 100 -1.76 5.44 -13.30
N ASP A 101 -1.91 6.38 -14.25
CA ASP A 101 -0.81 7.20 -14.77
C ASP A 101 -0.14 8.01 -13.64
N ARG A 102 -0.94 8.53 -12.70
CA ARG A 102 -0.42 9.26 -11.54
C ARG A 102 0.34 8.35 -10.59
N LEU A 103 -0.19 7.16 -10.30
CA LEU A 103 0.50 6.18 -9.47
C LEU A 103 1.82 5.78 -10.12
N ARG A 104 1.81 5.44 -11.41
CA ARG A 104 3.01 5.08 -12.18
C ARG A 104 4.08 6.16 -12.12
N LEU A 105 3.71 7.43 -12.25
CA LEU A 105 4.66 8.55 -12.14
C LEU A 105 5.33 8.54 -10.75
N GLN A 106 4.55 8.35 -9.68
CA GLN A 106 5.09 8.34 -8.31
C GLN A 106 5.99 7.14 -8.03
N LEU A 107 5.64 5.96 -8.55
CA LEU A 107 6.51 4.80 -8.45
C LEU A 107 7.82 5.05 -9.21
N THR A 108 7.76 5.67 -10.39
CA THR A 108 8.95 6.03 -11.17
C THR A 108 9.84 6.99 -10.41
N GLU A 109 9.27 8.06 -9.83
CA GLU A 109 10.01 9.02 -9.00
C GLU A 109 10.68 8.33 -7.81
N ALA A 110 9.98 7.42 -7.13
CA ALA A 110 10.55 6.67 -6.01
C ALA A 110 11.68 5.73 -6.45
N LEU A 111 11.56 5.10 -7.62
CA LEU A 111 12.56 4.18 -8.16
C LEU A 111 13.87 4.90 -8.48
N THR A 112 13.81 6.16 -8.94
CA THR A 112 15.03 6.95 -9.21
C THR A 112 15.87 7.24 -7.97
N ALA A 113 15.27 7.14 -6.77
CA ALA A 113 15.98 7.35 -5.51
C ALA A 113 16.74 6.10 -5.03
N ILE A 114 16.57 4.96 -5.70
CA ILE A 114 17.16 3.68 -5.31
C ILE A 114 18.22 3.31 -6.37
N PRO A 115 19.47 3.02 -5.98
CA PRO A 115 20.43 2.43 -6.90
C PRO A 115 19.85 1.11 -7.41
N ILE A 116 19.76 1.00 -8.74
CA ILE A 116 19.16 -0.14 -9.44
C ILE A 116 19.80 -1.43 -8.91
N HIS A 117 19.03 -2.15 -8.10
CA HIS A 117 19.36 -3.50 -7.67
C HIS A 117 18.48 -4.45 -8.46
N ASP A 118 19.07 -5.51 -9.01
CA ASP A 118 18.29 -6.55 -9.67
C ASP A 118 17.27 -7.13 -8.68
N GLY A 119 16.01 -7.15 -9.09
CA GLY A 119 14.91 -7.78 -8.35
C GLY A 119 14.07 -6.86 -7.45
N LEU A 120 14.49 -5.62 -7.16
CA LEU A 120 13.67 -4.74 -6.32
C LEU A 120 12.47 -4.15 -7.09
N GLU A 121 11.29 -4.27 -6.50
CA GLU A 121 10.04 -3.71 -7.00
C GLU A 121 9.51 -2.63 -6.03
N ILE A 122 8.98 -1.54 -6.58
CA ILE A 122 8.15 -0.60 -5.83
C ILE A 122 6.70 -0.92 -6.09
N HIS A 123 5.93 -1.02 -5.02
CA HIS A 123 4.52 -1.37 -5.07
C HIS A 123 3.62 -0.14 -4.98
N GLY A 124 2.49 -0.24 -5.64
CA GLY A 124 1.44 0.76 -5.63
C GLY A 124 0.09 0.10 -5.47
N ALA A 125 -0.89 0.82 -4.94
CA ALA A 125 -2.26 0.36 -4.90
C ALA A 125 -3.25 1.52 -4.99
N ILE A 126 -4.44 1.23 -5.50
CA ILE A 126 -5.53 2.19 -5.60
C ILE A 126 -6.80 1.56 -5.04
N THR A 127 -7.43 2.23 -4.08
CA THR A 127 -8.73 1.83 -3.53
C THR A 127 -9.87 2.39 -4.39
N PHE A 128 -10.96 1.63 -4.50
CA PHE A 128 -12.19 2.05 -5.17
C PHE A 128 -13.39 1.31 -4.58
N GLY A 129 -14.13 1.99 -3.71
CA GLY A 129 -15.17 1.33 -2.92
C GLY A 129 -14.55 0.29 -1.98
N PRO A 130 -15.15 -0.90 -1.86
CA PRO A 130 -14.62 -1.98 -1.02
C PRO A 130 -13.48 -2.76 -1.69
N HIS A 131 -13.02 -2.32 -2.87
CA HIS A 131 -12.00 -3.01 -3.63
C HIS A 131 -10.67 -2.27 -3.63
N ILE A 132 -9.61 -3.04 -3.86
CA ILE A 132 -8.24 -2.57 -4.05
C ILE A 132 -7.63 -3.27 -5.26
N ARG A 133 -6.83 -2.53 -6.01
CA ARG A 133 -5.98 -3.05 -7.09
C ARG A 133 -4.54 -2.69 -6.77
N PHE A 134 -3.65 -3.68 -6.88
CA PHE A 134 -2.22 -3.51 -6.68
C PHE A 134 -1.48 -3.45 -8.01
N TYR A 135 -0.36 -2.76 -7.97
CA TYR A 135 0.55 -2.54 -9.07
C TYR A 135 1.97 -2.70 -8.57
N ARG A 136 2.86 -3.00 -9.50
CA ARG A 136 4.30 -3.04 -9.27
C ARG A 136 5.02 -2.29 -10.37
N LEU A 137 6.13 -1.67 -10.01
CA LEU A 137 7.12 -1.13 -10.92
C LEU A 137 8.44 -1.88 -10.68
N MET A 138 8.84 -2.66 -11.67
CA MET A 138 10.13 -3.35 -11.67
C MET A 138 11.28 -2.37 -11.96
N ALA A 139 12.49 -2.71 -11.51
CA ALA A 139 13.70 -1.90 -11.72
C ALA A 139 13.99 -1.59 -13.21
N ASN A 140 13.56 -2.45 -14.13
CA ASN A 140 13.65 -2.24 -15.58
C ASN A 140 12.58 -1.29 -16.15
N GLY A 141 11.76 -0.67 -15.30
CA GLY A 141 10.73 0.29 -15.67
C GLY A 141 9.39 -0.31 -16.12
N ILE A 142 9.25 -1.64 -16.07
CA ILE A 142 7.98 -2.30 -16.40
C ILE A 142 6.98 -2.07 -15.26
N PHE A 143 5.92 -1.35 -15.59
CA PHE A 143 4.77 -1.12 -14.72
C PHE A 143 3.66 -2.10 -15.08
N GLY A 144 3.10 -2.79 -14.08
CA GLY A 144 2.05 -3.78 -14.30
C GLY A 144 1.11 -3.92 -13.12
N CYS A 145 -0.11 -4.36 -13.40
CA CYS A 145 -1.08 -4.73 -12.39
C CYS A 145 -0.77 -6.13 -11.84
N CYS A 146 -0.92 -6.32 -10.53
CA CYS A 146 -0.86 -7.64 -9.92
C CYS A 146 -2.15 -8.43 -10.23
N LEU A 147 -2.04 -9.74 -10.43
CA LEU A 147 -3.15 -10.63 -10.78
C LEU A 147 -3.23 -11.80 -9.81
N TRP A 148 -4.46 -12.14 -9.39
CA TRP A 148 -4.79 -13.30 -8.57
C TRP A 148 -5.82 -14.15 -9.30
N ASP A 149 -5.39 -15.30 -9.83
CA ASP A 149 -6.23 -16.16 -10.67
C ASP A 149 -6.88 -15.41 -11.83
N GLY A 150 -6.12 -14.51 -12.47
CA GLY A 150 -6.58 -13.65 -13.56
C GLY A 150 -7.45 -12.45 -13.11
N ARG A 151 -7.73 -12.30 -11.82
CA ARG A 151 -8.42 -11.13 -11.25
C ARG A 151 -7.42 -10.05 -10.88
N ASP A 152 -7.73 -8.80 -11.20
CA ASP A 152 -6.89 -7.64 -10.91
C ASP A 152 -7.45 -6.76 -9.78
N SER A 153 -8.47 -7.24 -9.09
CA SER A 153 -9.22 -6.50 -8.08
C SER A 153 -9.57 -7.44 -6.94
N LEU A 154 -9.22 -7.03 -5.73
CA LEU A 154 -9.48 -7.78 -4.50
C LEU A 154 -10.50 -7.02 -3.66
N HIS A 155 -11.50 -7.73 -3.14
CA HIS A 155 -12.45 -7.18 -2.19
C HIS A 155 -11.86 -7.20 -0.78
N VAL A 156 -11.86 -6.06 -0.07
CA VAL A 156 -11.16 -5.87 1.21
C VAL A 156 -11.58 -6.87 2.29
N LEU A 157 -12.85 -7.30 2.27
CA LEU A 157 -13.41 -8.31 3.18
C LEU A 157 -13.23 -9.75 2.68
N HIS A 158 -13.64 -10.05 1.45
CA HIS A 158 -13.71 -11.43 0.93
C HIS A 158 -12.35 -11.98 0.48
N ASP A 159 -11.49 -11.12 -0.07
CA ASP A 159 -10.16 -11.49 -0.56
C ASP A 159 -9.06 -11.06 0.42
N HIS A 160 -9.41 -10.82 1.68
CA HIS A 160 -8.50 -10.24 2.67
C HIS A 160 -7.24 -11.07 2.90
N CYS A 161 -7.32 -12.40 2.79
CA CYS A 161 -6.15 -13.27 2.89
C CYS A 161 -5.10 -12.96 1.81
N PHE A 162 -5.51 -12.72 0.57
CA PHE A 162 -4.62 -12.36 -0.54
C PHE A 162 -4.01 -10.98 -0.34
N ILE A 163 -4.80 -10.02 0.16
CA ILE A 163 -4.30 -8.68 0.51
C ILE A 163 -3.22 -8.79 1.59
N ALA A 164 -3.51 -9.49 2.69
CA ALA A 164 -2.58 -9.67 3.80
C ALA A 164 -1.30 -10.39 3.36
N GLN A 165 -1.43 -11.48 2.59
CA GLN A 165 -0.29 -12.21 2.05
C GLN A 165 0.59 -11.31 1.18
N HIS A 166 -0.01 -10.53 0.27
CA HIS A 166 0.76 -9.65 -0.60
C HIS A 166 1.48 -8.52 0.17
N LEU A 167 0.87 -7.99 1.23
CA LEU A 167 1.56 -7.01 2.10
C LEU A 167 2.76 -7.64 2.84
N GLU A 168 2.65 -8.90 3.28
CA GLU A 168 3.79 -9.62 3.88
C GLU A 168 4.88 -9.96 2.85
N GLU A 169 4.52 -10.28 1.60
CA GLU A 169 5.49 -10.47 0.51
C GLU A 169 6.28 -9.18 0.25
N ILE A 170 5.58 -8.04 0.08
CA ILE A 170 6.21 -6.72 -0.08
C ILE A 170 7.15 -6.42 1.09
N LYS A 171 6.71 -6.70 2.31
CA LYS A 171 7.52 -6.50 3.51
C LYS A 171 8.78 -7.37 3.49
N SER A 172 8.63 -8.66 3.18
CA SER A 172 9.74 -9.62 3.12
C SER A 172 10.78 -9.23 2.08
N ASP A 173 10.34 -8.84 0.88
CA ASP A 173 11.22 -8.41 -0.20
C ASP A 173 12.07 -7.22 0.25
N TRP A 174 11.45 -6.25 0.90
CA TRP A 174 12.14 -5.06 1.39
C TRP A 174 12.99 -5.31 2.64
N LEU A 175 12.65 -6.29 3.48
CA LEU A 175 13.50 -6.73 4.59
C LEU A 175 14.77 -7.47 4.13
N SER A 176 14.66 -8.29 3.09
CA SER A 176 15.76 -9.12 2.58
C SER A 176 16.95 -8.29 2.08
N VAL A 177 16.70 -7.08 1.62
CA VAL A 177 17.71 -6.11 1.17
C VAL A 177 18.60 -5.61 2.32
N TYR A 178 18.21 -5.83 3.59
CA TYR A 178 18.95 -5.36 4.76
C TYR A 178 19.98 -6.32 5.32
N VAL A 179 19.93 -7.60 4.94
CA VAL A 179 20.88 -8.59 5.44
C VAL A 179 21.94 -8.79 4.36
N PRO A 180 23.18 -8.26 4.54
CA PRO A 180 24.28 -8.70 3.70
C PRO A 180 24.39 -10.21 3.87
N GLU A 181 24.42 -10.96 2.78
CA GLU A 181 24.88 -12.34 2.83
C GLU A 181 26.31 -12.31 3.43
N TYR A 182 26.43 -12.78 4.67
CA TYR A 182 27.70 -12.94 5.38
C TYR A 182 28.40 -14.22 4.93
#